data_AF-A0A4Y2M4Q1-F1
#
_entry.id   AF-A0A4Y2M4Q1-F1
#
_cell.length_a   1.000
_cell.length_b   1.000
_cell.length_c   1.000
_cell.angle_alpha   90.00
_cell.angle_beta   90.00
_cell.angle_gamma   90.00
#
_symmetry.space_group_name_H-M   'P 1'
#
loop_
_entity.id
_entity.type
_entity.pdbx_description
1 polymer ?
#
loop_
_entity_poly.entity_id
_entity_poly.type
_entity_poly.pdbx_seq_one_letter_code
_entity_poly.pdbx_strand_id
1 'polypeptide(L)'
;MWRLNEFNLSEKSHTAVRLAVHLPDQQAIVYQDGQEEEAVTRAATRQTTLIAWIELNKSDQDSHNYLYTDIPHYYTFNKITMKWQKRQRGGEQIIGRMLVVNIQDSERYYLRLLLLRKLGAVSFDELKTLIELCAILFSGHVKCKDYSREINIVTTH
;
A
#
# COMPACT_ATOMS: atom_id res chain seq x y z
N MET A 1 -13.28 -39.63 21.74
CA MET A 1 -12.03 -39.23 22.42
C MET A 1 -10.89 -39.48 21.46
N TRP A 2 -10.37 -38.42 20.82
CA TRP A 2 -9.20 -38.51 19.93
C TRP A 2 -8.42 -37.20 20.09
N ARG A 3 -7.31 -37.26 20.85
CA ARG A 3 -6.28 -36.22 20.89
C ARG A 3 -5.19 -36.65 19.92
N LEU A 4 -5.07 -35.99 18.79
CA LEU A 4 -3.91 -36.11 17.91
C LEU A 4 -3.52 -34.72 17.43
N ASN A 5 -2.28 -34.38 17.76
CA ASN A 5 -1.52 -33.18 17.40
C ASN A 5 -1.76 -31.92 18.24
N GLU A 6 -1.05 -31.84 19.37
CA GLU A 6 -0.60 -30.58 19.98
C GLU A 6 0.52 -29.93 19.13
N PHE A 7 0.27 -29.72 17.83
CA PHE A 7 1.07 -28.73 17.13
C PHE A 7 0.63 -27.37 17.68
N ASN A 8 1.57 -26.60 18.22
CA ASN A 8 1.39 -25.17 18.43
C ASN A 8 1.15 -24.51 17.06
N LEU A 9 -0.09 -24.57 16.55
CA LEU A 9 -0.54 -23.84 15.35
C LEU A 9 -0.60 -22.33 15.60
N SER A 10 -0.31 -21.89 16.83
CA SER A 10 -0.08 -20.49 17.15
C SER A 10 1.41 -20.15 16.98
N GLU A 11 1.96 -20.42 15.79
CA GLU A 11 3.04 -19.57 15.30
C GLU A 11 2.41 -18.18 15.14
N LYS A 12 2.63 -17.32 16.15
CA LYS A 12 2.10 -15.96 16.30
C LYS A 12 1.59 -15.40 14.96
N SER A 13 0.28 -15.41 14.76
CA SER A 13 -0.35 -14.84 13.57
C SER A 13 0.16 -13.41 13.39
N HIS A 14 0.97 -13.17 12.36
CA HIS A 14 1.62 -11.88 12.16
C HIS A 14 0.58 -10.75 12.16
N THR A 15 0.82 -9.70 12.93
CA THR A 15 -0.07 -8.53 12.92
C THR A 15 0.02 -7.86 11.56
N ALA A 16 -1.10 -7.77 10.84
CA ALA A 16 -1.14 -7.15 9.51
C ALA A 16 -1.59 -5.69 9.60
N VAL A 17 -0.79 -4.77 9.06
CA VAL A 17 -1.15 -3.35 8.94
C VAL A 17 -1.66 -3.08 7.53
N ARG A 18 -2.85 -2.49 7.42
CA ARG A 18 -3.42 -2.11 6.12
C ARG A 18 -2.75 -0.84 5.59
N LEU A 19 -2.19 -0.96 4.40
CA LEU A 19 -1.51 0.12 3.70
C LEU A 19 -2.40 0.64 2.57
N ALA A 20 -2.61 1.95 2.55
CA ALA A 20 -3.46 2.62 1.58
C ALA A 20 -2.74 2.72 0.23
N VAL A 21 -3.49 2.56 -0.86
CA VAL A 21 -2.99 2.79 -2.22
C VAL A 21 -4.02 3.63 -2.93
N HIS A 22 -3.69 4.89 -3.19
CA HIS A 22 -4.55 5.84 -3.88
C HIS A 22 -3.70 6.90 -4.57
N LEU A 23 -4.26 7.50 -5.62
CA LEU A 23 -3.70 8.69 -6.26
C LEU A 23 -3.96 9.94 -5.39
N PRO A 24 -3.30 11.06 -5.68
CA PRO A 24 -3.68 12.35 -5.10
C PRO A 24 -5.19 12.57 -5.23
N ASP A 25 -5.83 13.05 -4.15
CA ASP A 25 -7.26 13.37 -4.07
C ASP A 25 -8.25 12.22 -4.31
N GLN A 26 -7.78 10.99 -4.50
CA GLN A 26 -8.63 9.80 -4.71
C GLN A 26 -8.68 8.88 -3.47
N GLN A 27 -8.69 9.48 -2.29
CA GLN A 27 -8.75 8.74 -1.04
C GLN A 27 -10.14 8.09 -0.86
N ALA A 28 -10.18 6.85 -0.37
CA ALA A 28 -11.45 6.20 -0.06
C ALA A 28 -12.10 6.86 1.16
N ILE A 29 -13.33 7.36 1.00
CA ILE A 29 -14.13 8.00 2.05
C ILE A 29 -15.30 7.09 2.37
N VAL A 30 -15.49 6.78 3.65
CA VAL A 30 -16.69 6.11 4.16
C VAL A 30 -17.50 7.13 4.91
N TYR A 31 -18.78 7.27 4.57
CA TYR A 31 -19.71 8.21 5.16
C TYR A 31 -21.06 7.54 5.43
N GLN A 32 -21.86 8.16 6.30
CA GLN A 32 -23.26 7.81 6.51
C GLN A 32 -24.13 8.78 5.72
N ASP A 33 -25.28 8.33 5.24
CA ASP A 33 -26.23 9.15 4.50
C ASP A 33 -26.57 10.43 5.29
N GLY A 34 -26.42 11.59 4.64
CA GLY A 34 -26.62 12.91 5.25
C GLY A 34 -25.38 13.52 5.91
N GLN A 35 -24.22 12.85 5.88
CA GLN A 35 -22.92 13.38 6.35
C GLN A 35 -21.87 13.50 5.24
N GLU A 36 -22.30 13.65 4.00
CA GLU A 36 -21.45 13.68 2.81
C GLU A 36 -20.43 14.82 2.90
N GLU A 37 -20.88 16.05 3.17
CA GLU A 37 -20.00 17.23 3.25
C GLU A 37 -18.97 17.12 4.38
N GLU A 38 -19.40 16.65 5.56
CA GLU A 38 -18.49 16.40 6.68
C GLU A 38 -17.47 15.31 6.34
N ALA A 39 -17.88 14.28 5.61
CA ALA A 39 -16.96 13.21 5.23
C ALA A 39 -15.94 13.66 4.20
N VAL A 40 -16.32 14.51 3.25
CA VAL A 40 -15.41 15.13 2.27
C VAL A 40 -14.40 16.04 2.97
N THR A 41 -14.85 16.90 3.89
CA THR A 41 -13.96 17.78 4.67
C THR A 41 -13.02 16.98 5.57
N ARG A 42 -13.50 15.91 6.20
CA ARG A 42 -12.66 14.97 6.95
C ARG A 42 -11.63 14.27 6.06
N ALA A 43 -12.00 13.86 4.85
CA ALA A 43 -11.09 13.18 3.94
C ALA A 43 -10.00 14.11 3.40
N ALA A 44 -10.34 15.36 3.08
CA ALA A 44 -9.38 16.35 2.62
C ALA A 44 -8.26 16.60 3.65
N THR A 45 -8.57 16.47 4.95
CA THR A 45 -7.61 16.69 6.04
C THR A 45 -6.97 15.41 6.58
N ARG A 46 -7.48 14.22 6.18
CA ARG A 46 -7.02 12.95 6.73
C ARG A 46 -5.72 12.51 6.05
N GLN A 47 -4.67 12.33 6.85
CA GLN A 47 -3.46 11.68 6.38
C GLN A 47 -3.67 10.16 6.33
N THR A 48 -3.54 9.59 5.14
CA THR A 48 -3.51 8.13 4.95
C THR A 48 -2.14 7.58 5.30
N THR A 49 -2.02 6.26 5.44
CA THR A 49 -0.72 5.61 5.68
C THR A 49 0.27 5.87 4.55
N LEU A 50 -0.20 6.10 3.31
CA LEU A 50 0.63 6.44 2.15
C LEU A 50 1.15 7.88 2.24
N ILE A 51 0.27 8.85 2.50
CA ILE A 51 0.66 10.26 2.67
C ILE A 51 1.64 10.40 3.83
N ALA A 52 1.35 9.74 4.95
CA ALA A 52 2.23 9.74 6.10
C ALA A 52 3.60 9.11 5.82
N TRP A 53 3.68 8.11 4.92
CA TRP A 53 4.95 7.51 4.52
C TRP A 53 5.79 8.47 3.67
N ILE A 54 5.15 9.15 2.70
CA ILE A 54 5.81 10.20 1.91
C ILE A 54 6.34 11.31 2.82
N GLU A 55 5.55 11.72 3.83
CA GLU A 55 5.96 12.73 4.79
C GLU A 55 7.06 12.26 5.74
N LEU A 56 7.03 10.98 6.15
CA LEU A 56 8.12 10.34 6.90
C LEU A 56 9.42 10.40 6.09
N ASN A 57 9.38 10.07 4.80
CA ASN A 57 10.56 10.09 3.94
C ASN A 57 11.15 11.50 3.81
N LYS A 58 10.37 12.58 3.94
CA LYS A 58 10.92 13.94 3.94
C LYS A 58 11.68 14.30 5.21
N SER A 59 11.33 13.66 6.33
CA SER A 59 11.80 14.06 7.66
C SER A 59 12.82 13.09 8.27
N ASP A 60 12.79 11.82 7.88
CA ASP A 60 13.64 10.77 8.42
C ASP A 60 14.40 10.03 7.30
N GLN A 61 15.73 10.20 7.25
CA GLN A 61 16.58 9.57 6.25
C GLN A 61 16.63 8.04 6.41
N ASP A 62 16.43 7.50 7.62
CA ASP A 62 16.43 6.05 7.83
C ASP A 62 15.29 5.37 7.08
N SER A 63 14.16 6.07 6.92
CA SER A 63 12.97 5.54 6.25
C SER A 63 13.18 5.27 4.77
N HIS A 64 14.21 5.90 4.16
CA HIS A 64 14.60 5.67 2.77
C HIS A 64 15.14 4.27 2.53
N ASN A 65 15.52 3.54 3.58
CA ASN A 65 16.02 2.17 3.45
C ASN A 65 14.91 1.11 3.38
N TYR A 66 13.64 1.52 3.50
CA TYR A 66 12.51 0.58 3.59
C TYR A 66 11.47 0.84 2.51
N LEU A 67 10.95 -0.25 1.93
CA LEU A 67 9.81 -0.18 1.02
C LEU A 67 8.55 0.16 1.80
N TYR A 68 7.56 0.71 1.12
CA TYR A 68 6.27 1.02 1.75
C TYR A 68 5.66 -0.18 2.49
N THR A 69 5.82 -1.40 1.96
CA THR A 69 5.35 -2.65 2.60
C THR A 69 6.11 -3.05 3.85
N ASP A 70 7.35 -2.60 4.00
CA ASP A 70 8.24 -2.96 5.10
C ASP A 70 8.20 -1.95 6.24
N ILE A 71 7.73 -0.72 5.98
CA ILE A 71 7.61 0.35 6.97
C ILE A 71 6.93 -0.10 8.27
N PRO A 72 5.81 -0.87 8.27
CA PRO A 72 5.17 -1.33 9.51
C PRO A 72 6.06 -2.19 10.42
N HIS A 73 7.10 -2.80 9.86
CA HIS A 73 8.09 -3.55 10.63
C HIS A 73 8.93 -2.61 11.51
N TYR A 74 9.35 -1.48 10.97
CA TYR A 74 10.27 -0.53 11.61
C TYR A 74 9.59 0.67 12.26
N TYR A 75 8.37 0.99 11.82
CA TYR A 75 7.58 2.14 12.27
C TYR A 75 6.18 1.70 12.68
N THR A 76 5.60 2.40 13.64
CA THR A 76 4.22 2.24 14.06
C THR A 76 3.40 3.42 13.58
N PHE A 77 2.25 3.16 12.97
CA PHE A 77 1.33 4.22 12.55
C PHE A 77 0.48 4.69 13.73
N ASN A 78 0.67 5.94 14.14
CA ASN A 78 -0.14 6.57 15.18
C ASN A 78 -1.43 7.11 14.55
N LYS A 79 -2.56 6.50 14.88
CA LYS A 79 -3.87 6.88 14.32
C LYS A 79 -4.42 8.21 14.83
N ILE A 80 -3.86 8.75 15.93
CA ILE A 80 -4.27 10.04 16.50
C ILE A 80 -3.54 11.17 15.79
N THR A 81 -2.22 11.06 15.66
CA THR A 81 -1.40 12.07 14.97
C THR A 81 -1.32 11.85 13.47
N MET A 82 -1.79 10.69 12.99
CA MET A 82 -1.71 10.20 11.60
C MET A 82 -0.28 10.15 11.04
N LYS A 83 0.71 9.89 11.90
CA LYS A 83 2.12 9.84 11.53
C LYS A 83 2.75 8.49 11.81
N TRP A 84 3.77 8.14 11.03
CA TRP A 84 4.66 7.03 11.34
C TRP A 84 5.67 7.45 12.42
N GLN A 85 5.86 6.60 13.41
CA GLN A 85 6.81 6.81 14.50
C GLN A 85 7.75 5.61 14.61
N LYS A 86 9.04 5.86 14.82
CA LYS A 86 10.05 4.80 14.92
C LYS A 86 9.69 3.83 16.05
N ARG A 87 9.73 2.54 15.76
CA ARG A 87 9.37 1.49 16.70
C ARG A 87 10.45 1.35 17.76
N GLN A 88 10.04 1.36 19.04
CA GLN A 88 10.95 1.27 20.19
C GLN A 88 11.25 -0.17 20.63
N ARG A 89 10.33 -1.12 20.35
CA ARG A 89 10.48 -2.54 20.70
C ARG A 89 10.43 -3.40 19.44
N GLY A 90 11.53 -4.10 19.15
CA GLY A 90 11.59 -5.12 18.10
C GLY A 90 11.07 -6.48 18.58
N GLY A 91 10.70 -7.37 17.66
CA GLY A 91 10.40 -8.78 17.95
C GLY A 91 9.00 -9.28 17.54
N GLU A 92 8.09 -8.40 17.14
CA GLU A 92 6.82 -8.78 16.51
C GLU A 92 6.98 -8.82 14.99
N GLN A 93 6.65 -9.96 14.37
CA GLN A 93 6.52 -10.04 12.92
C GLN A 93 5.26 -9.30 12.50
N ILE A 94 5.45 -8.12 11.92
CA ILE A 94 4.39 -7.24 11.42
C ILE A 94 4.52 -7.13 9.92
N ILE A 95 3.42 -7.36 9.21
CA ILE A 95 3.39 -7.38 7.75
C ILE A 95 2.54 -6.21 7.26
N GLY A 96 3.11 -5.34 6.41
CA GLY A 96 2.35 -4.36 5.66
C GLY A 96 1.59 -5.03 4.52
N ARG A 97 0.26 -4.93 4.52
CA ARG A 97 -0.60 -5.42 3.44
C ARG A 97 -1.22 -4.25 2.69
N MET A 98 -0.78 -4.04 1.45
CA MET A 98 -1.45 -3.11 0.54
C MET A 98 -2.82 -3.66 0.12
N LEU A 99 -3.79 -2.76 0.01
CA LEU A 99 -5.11 -3.11 -0.48
C LEU A 99 -5.04 -3.66 -1.91
N VAL A 100 -5.95 -4.60 -2.21
CA VAL A 100 -6.11 -5.12 -3.58
C VAL A 100 -6.66 -3.99 -4.44
N VAL A 101 -5.98 -3.76 -5.56
CA VAL A 101 -6.38 -2.77 -6.58
C VAL A 101 -6.86 -3.53 -7.81
N ASN A 102 -7.99 -3.12 -8.37
CA ASN A 102 -8.52 -3.68 -9.62
C ASN A 102 -7.55 -3.38 -10.77
N ILE A 103 -7.26 -4.37 -11.62
CA ILE A 103 -6.39 -4.22 -12.80
C ILE A 103 -6.96 -3.19 -13.79
N GLN A 104 -8.29 -3.04 -13.84
CA GLN A 104 -8.94 -2.01 -14.67
C GLN A 104 -8.65 -0.58 -14.20
N ASP A 105 -8.30 -0.40 -12.92
CA ASP A 105 -7.80 0.87 -12.38
C ASP A 105 -6.28 0.92 -12.63
N SER A 106 -5.91 1.11 -13.89
CA SER A 106 -4.54 0.97 -14.36
C SER A 106 -3.57 1.86 -13.60
N GLU A 107 -3.96 3.10 -13.30
CA GLU A 107 -3.09 4.05 -12.61
C GLU A 107 -2.78 3.63 -11.18
N ARG A 108 -3.81 3.23 -10.39
CA ARG A 108 -3.57 2.72 -9.04
C ARG A 108 -2.85 1.38 -9.05
N TYR A 109 -3.10 0.55 -10.07
CA TYR A 109 -2.39 -0.71 -10.24
C TYR A 109 -0.89 -0.49 -10.46
N TYR A 110 -0.51 0.43 -11.35
CA TYR A 110 0.89 0.81 -11.54
C TYR A 110 1.49 1.45 -10.29
N LEU A 111 0.76 2.31 -9.59
CA LEU A 111 1.19 2.88 -8.32
C LEU A 111 1.50 1.78 -7.29
N ARG A 112 0.64 0.76 -7.18
CA ARG A 112 0.87 -0.39 -6.29
C ARG A 112 2.18 -1.12 -6.63
N LEU A 113 2.47 -1.30 -7.93
CA LEU A 113 3.73 -1.93 -8.38
C LEU A 113 4.95 -1.07 -8.04
N LEU A 114 4.83 0.25 -8.14
CA LEU A 114 5.90 1.18 -7.79
C LEU A 114 6.18 1.17 -6.29
N LEU A 115 5.15 1.16 -5.45
CA LEU A 115 5.28 1.09 -3.99
C LEU A 115 5.95 -0.21 -3.49
N LEU A 116 5.93 -1.28 -4.31
CA LEU A 116 6.65 -2.53 -4.05
C LEU A 116 8.14 -2.48 -4.39
N ARG A 117 8.61 -1.44 -5.09
CA ARG A 117 9.97 -1.40 -5.65
C ARG A 117 10.73 -0.13 -5.32
N LYS A 118 10.03 1.00 -5.16
CA LYS A 118 10.65 2.30 -4.91
C LYS A 118 10.81 2.54 -3.41
N LEU A 119 12.06 2.80 -3.05
CA LEU A 119 12.49 3.23 -1.73
C LEU A 119 12.40 4.76 -1.60
N GLY A 120 12.10 5.24 -0.39
CA GLY A 120 12.29 6.64 0.00
C GLY A 120 11.58 7.72 -0.83
N ALA A 121 10.47 7.41 -1.52
CA ALA A 121 9.79 8.41 -2.34
C ALA A 121 9.27 9.58 -1.48
N VAL A 122 9.67 10.81 -1.81
CA VAL A 122 9.30 12.02 -1.04
C VAL A 122 8.13 12.81 -1.65
N SER A 123 7.63 12.38 -2.82
CA SER A 123 6.45 12.96 -3.45
C SER A 123 5.71 11.94 -4.36
N PHE A 124 4.48 12.28 -4.74
CA PHE A 124 3.74 11.52 -5.76
C PHE A 124 4.38 11.66 -7.14
N ASP A 125 4.97 12.82 -7.45
CA ASP A 125 5.64 13.05 -8.74
C ASP A 125 6.84 12.12 -8.89
N GLU A 126 7.61 11.92 -7.83
CA GLU A 126 8.71 10.97 -7.83
C GLU A 126 8.26 9.52 -8.05
N LEU A 127 7.08 9.15 -7.55
CA LEU A 127 6.50 7.83 -7.86
C LEU A 127 6.13 7.76 -9.36
N LYS A 128 5.65 8.86 -9.94
CA LYS A 128 5.21 8.93 -11.34
C LYS A 128 6.36 8.98 -12.36
N THR A 129 7.50 9.61 -12.05
CA THR A 129 8.64 9.76 -12.99
C THR A 129 9.17 8.40 -13.49
N LEU A 130 9.05 7.34 -12.69
CA LEU A 130 9.43 5.98 -13.12
C LEU A 130 8.49 5.39 -14.16
N ILE A 131 7.22 5.79 -14.21
CA ILE A 131 6.28 5.37 -15.25
C ILE A 131 6.73 5.92 -16.60
N GLU A 132 7.14 7.20 -16.63
CA GLU A 132 7.60 7.86 -17.85
C GLU A 132 8.96 7.30 -18.31
N LEU A 133 9.91 7.10 -17.40
CA LEU A 133 11.21 6.49 -17.76
C LEU A 133 11.07 5.04 -18.22
N CYS A 134 10.23 4.23 -17.57
CA CYS A 134 9.92 2.88 -18.05
C CYS A 134 9.19 2.94 -19.40
N ALA A 135 8.19 3.80 -19.58
CA ALA A 135 7.48 3.94 -20.85
C ALA A 135 8.43 4.37 -21.99
N ILE A 136 9.42 5.22 -21.73
CA ILE A 136 10.43 5.66 -22.71
C ILE A 136 11.43 4.53 -23.00
N LEU A 137 11.87 3.77 -21.99
CA LEU A 137 12.80 2.66 -22.19
C LEU A 137 12.14 1.45 -22.87
N PHE A 138 10.86 1.18 -22.59
CA PHE A 138 10.08 0.11 -23.20
C PHE A 138 9.38 0.52 -24.52
N SER A 139 9.36 1.81 -24.89
CA SER A 139 8.90 2.23 -26.22
C SER A 139 9.92 1.96 -27.32
N GLY A 140 11.20 1.67 -26.98
CA GLY A 140 12.18 1.11 -27.90
C GLY A 140 12.08 -0.42 -28.08
N HIS A 141 11.53 -1.12 -27.09
CA HIS A 141 11.32 -2.57 -27.12
C HIS A 141 10.10 -2.91 -26.26
N VAL A 142 8.94 -3.02 -26.91
CA VAL A 142 7.79 -3.89 -26.60
C VAL A 142 6.54 -3.23 -27.20
N LYS A 143 6.18 -3.70 -28.40
CA LYS A 143 4.77 -3.88 -28.72
C LYS A 143 4.22 -4.77 -27.61
N CYS A 144 3.56 -4.19 -26.60
CA CYS A 144 2.77 -4.95 -25.64
C CYS A 144 1.51 -5.44 -26.36
N LYS A 145 1.72 -6.41 -27.25
CA LYS A 145 0.67 -7.32 -27.70
C LYS A 145 0.50 -8.36 -26.59
N ASP A 146 -0.75 -8.53 -26.20
CA ASP A 146 -1.30 -9.74 -25.58
C ASP A 146 -0.83 -10.06 -24.15
N TYR A 147 -1.40 -9.36 -23.18
CA TYR A 147 -1.69 -9.92 -21.84
C TYR A 147 -3.21 -9.98 -21.59
N SER A 148 -3.95 -10.26 -22.66
CA SER A 148 -5.40 -10.46 -22.68
C SER A 148 -5.74 -11.76 -23.41
N ARG A 149 -5.23 -12.90 -22.92
CA ARG A 149 -5.70 -14.25 -23.26
C ARG A 149 -5.04 -15.26 -22.33
N GLU A 150 -5.77 -15.61 -21.29
CA GLU A 150 -5.83 -16.91 -20.59
C GLU A 150 -6.26 -16.62 -19.15
N ILE A 151 -7.57 -16.56 -18.90
CA ILE A 151 -8.26 -17.45 -17.96
C ILE A 151 -9.71 -17.54 -18.46
N ASN A 152 -10.00 -18.60 -19.23
CA ASN A 152 -11.36 -19.02 -19.49
C ASN A 152 -12.00 -19.48 -18.17
N ILE A 153 -13.13 -18.87 -17.85
CA ILE A 153 -14.38 -19.49 -17.37
C ILE A 153 -14.21 -20.83 -16.65
N VAL A 154 -14.46 -20.85 -15.35
CA VAL A 154 -15.24 -21.95 -14.73
C VAL A 154 -16.24 -21.32 -13.77
N THR A 155 -17.44 -21.06 -14.29
CA THR A 155 -18.67 -21.05 -13.50
C THR A 155 -18.99 -22.50 -13.17
N THR A 156 -19.17 -22.85 -11.90
CA THR A 156 -19.95 -24.04 -11.53
C THR A 156 -20.87 -23.67 -10.38
N HIS A 157 -22.10 -24.18 -10.52
CA HIS A 157 -23.33 -23.97 -9.75
C HIS A 157 -23.23 -23.77 -8.24
#